data_AF-A0A128A2Z7-F1
#
_entry.id   AF-A0A128A2Z7-F1
#
_cell.length_a   1.000
_cell.length_b   1.000
_cell.length_c   1.000
_cell.angle_alpha   90.00
_cell.angle_beta   90.00
_cell.angle_gamma   90.00
#
_symmetry.space_group_name_H-M   'P 1'
#
loop_
_entity.id
_entity.type
_entity.pdbx_description
1 polymer ?
#
loop_
_entity_poly.entity_id
_entity_poly.type
_entity_poly.pdbx_seq_one_letter_code
_entity_poly.pdbx_strand_id
1 'polypeptide(L)'
;MSMPDNTDQDELVSSIKAIDELVEEAIQIYELDNEKTNLTDELYNSLRTITNYLGFSMDVDPRLLSLSQDTRIILMPSLDLLIIKPNFKSEQKRLDQLSLDETSNILKSVIPNLISMTRADRILKNQKIAFVREATHRLKRLPGSSTEDMIVNDSSLHVEGV
;
A
#
# COMPACT_ATOMS: atom_id res chain seq x y z
N MET A 1 -62.30 6.95 -45.41
CA MET A 1 -61.18 6.06 -45.08
C MET A 1 -60.49 6.66 -43.88
N SER A 2 -60.67 6.08 -42.70
CA SER A 2 -59.97 6.52 -41.49
C SER A 2 -58.53 6.03 -41.57
N MET A 3 -57.57 6.94 -41.45
CA MET A 3 -56.15 6.60 -41.35
C MET A 3 -55.93 5.72 -40.12
N PRO A 4 -55.10 4.66 -40.20
CA PRO A 4 -54.75 3.88 -39.03
C PRO A 4 -54.00 4.76 -38.02
N ASP A 5 -54.28 4.53 -36.75
CA ASP A 5 -53.79 5.26 -35.59
C ASP A 5 -52.29 4.96 -35.38
N ASN A 6 -51.42 5.60 -36.16
CA ASN A 6 -49.95 5.44 -36.10
C ASN A 6 -49.34 6.08 -34.84
N THR A 7 -50.10 6.90 -34.10
CA THR A 7 -49.59 7.68 -32.97
C THR A 7 -49.26 6.79 -31.78
N ASP A 8 -50.08 5.78 -31.48
CA ASP A 8 -49.82 4.78 -30.44
C ASP A 8 -48.58 3.92 -30.75
N GLN A 9 -48.31 3.67 -32.04
CA GLN A 9 -47.19 2.84 -32.47
C GLN A 9 -45.86 3.61 -32.40
N ASP A 10 -45.87 4.90 -32.74
CA ASP A 10 -44.71 5.80 -32.58
C ASP A 10 -44.41 6.12 -31.11
N GLU A 11 -45.44 6.26 -30.25
CA GLU A 11 -45.27 6.37 -28.80
C GLU A 11 -44.69 5.09 -28.17
N LEU A 12 -45.10 3.92 -28.65
CA LEU A 12 -44.54 2.65 -28.20
C LEU A 12 -43.05 2.51 -28.58
N VAL A 13 -42.70 2.87 -29.82
CA VAL A 13 -41.31 2.78 -30.31
C VAL A 13 -40.39 3.76 -29.57
N SER A 14 -40.86 4.98 -29.32
CA SER A 14 -40.11 5.96 -28.52
C SER A 14 -39.95 5.53 -27.06
N SER A 15 -40.99 4.93 -26.46
CA SER A 15 -40.92 4.38 -25.11
C SER A 15 -39.95 3.20 -25.01
N ILE A 16 -39.93 2.30 -26.00
CA ILE A 16 -38.96 1.19 -26.08
C ILE A 16 -37.54 1.75 -26.17
N LYS A 17 -37.32 2.76 -27.03
CA LYS A 17 -36.01 3.39 -27.16
C LYS A 17 -35.54 4.04 -25.86
N ALA A 18 -36.43 4.74 -25.15
CA ALA A 18 -36.11 5.31 -23.84
C ALA A 18 -35.79 4.24 -22.79
N ILE A 19 -36.45 3.09 -22.84
CA ILE A 19 -36.11 1.94 -21.99
C ILE A 19 -34.74 1.38 -22.34
N ASP A 20 -34.42 1.23 -23.63
CA ASP A 20 -33.09 0.76 -24.06
C ASP A 20 -31.98 1.72 -23.60
N GLU A 21 -32.18 3.04 -23.74
CA GLU A 21 -31.25 4.06 -23.25
C GLU A 21 -31.06 3.97 -21.72
N LEU A 22 -32.15 3.77 -20.96
CA LEU A 22 -32.06 3.56 -19.50
C LEU A 22 -31.33 2.26 -19.12
N VAL A 23 -31.51 1.19 -19.90
CA VAL A 23 -30.81 -0.08 -19.69
C VAL A 23 -29.31 0.10 -19.94
N GLU A 24 -28.93 0.79 -21.01
CA GLU A 24 -27.52 1.12 -21.29
C GLU A 24 -26.90 1.96 -20.16
N GLU A 25 -27.60 2.99 -19.68
CA GLU A 25 -27.14 3.78 -18.53
C GLU A 25 -26.98 2.93 -17.26
N ALA A 26 -27.94 2.06 -16.96
CA ALA A 26 -27.87 1.18 -15.80
C ALA A 26 -26.67 0.21 -15.87
N ILE A 27 -26.34 -0.31 -17.05
CA ILE A 27 -25.15 -1.15 -17.26
C ILE A 27 -23.88 -0.35 -17.01
N GLN A 28 -23.76 0.87 -17.54
CA GLN A 28 -22.59 1.72 -17.32
C GLN A 28 -22.40 2.05 -15.84
N ILE A 29 -23.49 2.36 -15.12
CA ILE A 29 -23.44 2.60 -13.67
C ILE A 29 -22.91 1.36 -12.94
N TYR A 30 -23.40 0.17 -13.29
CA TYR A 30 -22.93 -1.09 -12.70
C TYR A 30 -21.44 -1.34 -12.97
N GLU A 31 -20.97 -1.10 -14.19
CA GLU A 31 -19.56 -1.23 -14.57
C GLU A 31 -18.67 -0.27 -13.76
N LEU A 32 -19.10 0.99 -13.63
CA LEU A 32 -18.41 2.00 -12.83
C LEU A 32 -18.34 1.63 -11.35
N ASP A 33 -19.43 1.09 -10.79
CA ASP A 33 -19.45 0.60 -9.40
C ASP A 33 -18.50 -0.58 -9.19
N ASN A 34 -18.39 -1.47 -10.18
CA ASN A 34 -17.45 -2.59 -10.14
C ASN A 34 -15.99 -2.11 -10.25
N GLU A 35 -15.68 -1.19 -11.16
CA GLU A 35 -14.35 -0.60 -11.30
C GLU A 35 -13.92 0.14 -10.02
N LYS A 36 -14.83 0.92 -9.43
CA LYS A 36 -14.63 1.60 -8.14
C LYS A 36 -14.30 0.62 -7.02
N THR A 37 -15.00 -0.52 -6.98
CA THR A 37 -14.76 -1.56 -5.97
C THR A 37 -13.35 -2.15 -6.12
N ASN A 38 -12.98 -2.52 -7.35
CA ASN A 38 -11.64 -3.06 -7.65
C ASN A 38 -10.52 -2.09 -7.27
N LEU A 39 -10.65 -0.80 -7.65
CA LEU A 39 -9.66 0.22 -7.32
C LEU A 39 -9.51 0.41 -5.80
N THR A 40 -10.63 0.36 -5.06
CA THR A 40 -10.62 0.49 -3.60
C THR A 40 -9.87 -0.66 -2.95
N ASP A 41 -10.11 -1.89 -3.40
CA ASP A 41 -9.41 -3.08 -2.90
C ASP A 41 -7.91 -3.04 -3.22
N GLU A 42 -7.52 -2.63 -4.42
CA GLU A 42 -6.11 -2.46 -4.81
C GLU A 42 -5.39 -1.41 -3.94
N LEU A 43 -6.03 -0.27 -3.69
CA LEU A 43 -5.50 0.78 -2.82
C LEU A 43 -5.36 0.29 -1.38
N TYR A 44 -6.36 -0.41 -0.86
CA TYR A 44 -6.31 -0.99 0.49
C TYR A 44 -5.17 -2.00 0.62
N ASN A 45 -5.03 -2.91 -0.35
CA ASN A 45 -3.96 -3.90 -0.38
C ASN A 45 -2.56 -3.27 -0.49
N SER A 46 -2.43 -2.21 -1.30
CA SER A 46 -1.20 -1.44 -1.43
C SER A 46 -0.83 -0.78 -0.10
N LEU A 47 -1.78 -0.12 0.54
CA LEU A 47 -1.59 0.55 1.83
C LEU A 47 -1.23 -0.47 2.92
N ARG A 48 -1.91 -1.61 2.95
CA ARG A 48 -1.63 -2.73 3.88
C ARG A 48 -0.22 -3.27 3.68
N THR A 49 0.23 -3.41 2.44
CA THR A 49 1.59 -3.86 2.14
C THR A 49 2.63 -2.89 2.68
N ILE A 50 2.45 -1.59 2.43
CA ILE A 50 3.36 -0.54 2.89
C ILE A 50 3.40 -0.48 4.43
N THR A 51 2.24 -0.46 5.08
CA THR A 51 2.12 -0.39 6.54
C THR A 51 2.75 -1.61 7.22
N ASN A 52 2.52 -2.83 6.71
CA ASN A 52 3.17 -4.05 7.21
C ASN A 52 4.69 -4.03 7.02
N TYR A 53 5.16 -3.66 5.82
CA TYR A 53 6.59 -3.56 5.54
C TYR A 53 7.31 -2.59 6.48
N LEU A 54 6.69 -1.45 6.77
CA LEU A 54 7.25 -0.44 7.68
C LEU A 54 7.10 -0.80 9.16
N GLY A 55 6.32 -1.82 9.52
CA GLY A 55 5.89 -2.07 10.90
C GLY A 55 5.11 -0.88 11.46
N PHE A 56 4.34 -0.19 10.62
CA PHE A 56 3.68 1.07 10.94
C PHE A 56 2.62 0.88 12.01
N SER A 57 2.73 1.61 13.11
CA SER A 57 1.67 1.72 14.10
C SER A 57 1.60 3.14 14.64
N MET A 58 0.39 3.64 14.83
CA MET A 58 0.16 5.03 15.24
C MET A 58 -1.08 5.13 16.10
N ASP A 59 -1.01 5.93 17.17
CA ASP A 59 -2.19 6.33 17.92
C ASP A 59 -3.08 7.25 17.07
N VAL A 60 -4.37 6.96 17.02
CA VAL A 60 -5.38 7.73 16.28
C VAL A 60 -6.24 8.49 17.28
N ASP A 61 -6.52 9.76 16.97
CA ASP A 61 -7.38 10.59 17.82
C ASP A 61 -8.81 9.99 17.87
N PRO A 62 -9.34 9.66 19.06
CA PRO A 62 -10.67 9.07 19.21
C PRO A 62 -11.79 9.92 18.62
N ARG A 63 -11.60 11.23 18.53
CA ARG A 63 -12.57 12.16 17.95
C ARG A 63 -12.80 11.91 16.47
N LEU A 64 -11.86 11.29 15.75
CA LEU A 64 -12.05 10.94 14.34
C LEU A 64 -13.12 9.86 14.13
N LEU A 65 -13.45 9.11 15.19
CA LEU A 65 -14.50 8.08 15.20
C LEU A 65 -15.67 8.46 16.12
N SER A 66 -15.77 9.73 16.53
CA SER A 66 -16.78 10.20 17.50
C SER A 66 -16.78 9.41 18.82
N LEU A 67 -15.62 8.90 19.25
CA LEU A 67 -15.45 8.16 20.50
C LEU A 67 -15.01 9.10 21.64
N SER A 68 -15.20 8.64 22.89
CA SER A 68 -14.74 9.37 24.09
C SER A 68 -13.22 9.57 24.06
N GLN A 69 -12.74 10.72 24.56
CA GLN A 69 -11.30 11.03 24.67
C GLN A 69 -10.54 10.06 25.57
N ASP A 70 -11.23 9.39 26.50
CA ASP A 70 -10.63 8.38 27.38
C ASP A 70 -10.39 7.04 26.66
N THR A 71 -10.81 6.93 25.40
CA THR A 71 -10.55 5.78 24.54
C THR A 71 -9.16 5.91 23.92
N ARG A 72 -8.38 4.84 23.87
CA ARG A 72 -7.15 4.81 23.07
C ARG A 72 -7.41 4.05 21.78
N ILE A 73 -6.92 4.57 20.66
CA ILE A 73 -7.07 3.91 19.36
C ILE A 73 -5.71 3.78 18.74
N ILE A 74 -5.37 2.58 18.28
CA ILE A 74 -4.10 2.30 17.63
C ILE A 74 -4.39 1.76 16.24
N LEU A 75 -3.93 2.45 15.21
CA LEU A 75 -3.87 1.90 13.86
C LEU A 75 -2.68 0.93 13.79
N MET A 76 -2.99 -0.31 13.44
CA MET A 76 -2.04 -1.40 13.31
C MET A 76 -1.51 -1.53 11.88
N PRO A 77 -0.37 -2.22 11.67
CA PRO A 77 0.16 -2.46 10.33
C PRO A 77 -0.79 -3.25 9.42
N SER A 78 -1.72 -4.02 10.00
CA SER A 78 -2.75 -4.75 9.27
C SER A 78 -3.85 -3.86 8.68
N LEU A 79 -3.84 -2.55 8.98
CA LEU A 79 -4.97 -1.61 8.80
C LEU A 79 -6.17 -1.92 9.69
N ASP A 80 -5.93 -2.58 10.82
CA ASP A 80 -6.93 -2.71 11.88
C ASP A 80 -6.76 -1.60 12.90
N LEU A 81 -7.87 -1.15 13.47
CA LEU A 81 -7.90 -0.26 14.61
C LEU A 81 -8.14 -1.09 15.87
N LEU A 82 -7.16 -1.06 16.77
CA LEU A 82 -7.32 -1.57 18.13
C LEU A 82 -7.88 -0.43 18.99
N ILE A 83 -9.14 -0.54 19.38
CA ILE A 83 -9.86 0.42 20.20
C ILE A 83 -9.89 -0.10 21.63
N ILE A 84 -9.26 0.62 22.56
CA ILE A 84 -9.15 0.27 23.97
C ILE A 84 -10.02 1.26 24.76
N LYS A 85 -11.10 0.76 25.33
CA LYS A 85 -12.06 1.54 26.13
C LYS A 85 -11.49 1.86 27.52
N PRO A 86 -12.07 2.83 28.25
CA PRO A 86 -11.59 3.22 29.59
C PRO A 86 -11.63 2.08 30.62
N ASN A 87 -12.49 1.09 30.40
CA ASN A 87 -12.59 -0.12 31.21
C ASN A 87 -11.60 -1.23 30.80
N PHE A 88 -10.60 -0.91 29.97
CA PHE A 88 -9.58 -1.81 29.42
C PHE A 88 -10.11 -2.92 28.51
N LYS A 89 -11.40 -2.92 28.16
CA LYS A 89 -11.91 -3.80 27.11
C LYS A 89 -11.43 -3.28 25.75
N SER A 90 -10.94 -4.20 24.93
CA SER A 90 -10.48 -3.90 23.57
C SER A 90 -11.43 -4.48 22.52
N GLU A 91 -11.60 -3.76 21.43
CA GLU A 91 -12.24 -4.24 20.20
C GLU A 91 -11.34 -3.93 19.01
N GLN A 92 -11.44 -4.76 17.97
CA GLN A 92 -10.68 -4.59 16.74
C GLN A 92 -11.67 -4.33 15.61
N LYS A 93 -11.43 -3.27 14.84
CA LYS A 93 -12.25 -2.90 13.69
C LYS A 93 -11.35 -2.69 12.48
N ARG A 94 -11.67 -3.30 11.35
CA ARG A 94 -10.87 -3.08 10.13
C ARG A 94 -11.14 -1.67 9.60
N LEU A 95 -10.13 -1.05 9.00
CA LEU A 95 -10.26 0.28 8.41
C LEU A 95 -11.31 0.34 7.28
N ASP A 96 -11.45 -0.73 6.49
CA ASP A 96 -12.44 -0.84 5.40
C ASP A 96 -13.88 -1.12 5.87
N GLN A 97 -14.07 -1.40 7.16
CA GLN A 97 -15.39 -1.54 7.78
C GLN A 97 -15.91 -0.21 8.36
N LEU A 98 -15.13 0.87 8.23
CA LEU A 98 -15.55 2.20 8.63
C LEU A 98 -16.35 2.88 7.51
N SER A 99 -17.06 3.94 7.87
CA SER A 99 -17.60 4.85 6.87
C SER A 99 -16.49 5.53 6.06
N LEU A 100 -16.85 6.04 4.89
CA LEU A 100 -15.93 6.78 4.03
C LEU A 100 -15.34 8.01 4.75
N ASP A 101 -16.15 8.71 5.54
CA ASP A 101 -15.73 9.92 6.27
C ASP A 101 -14.72 9.59 7.37
N GLU A 102 -15.01 8.56 8.18
CA GLU A 102 -14.10 8.05 9.21
C GLU A 102 -12.77 7.61 8.60
N THR A 103 -12.83 6.81 7.52
CA THR A 103 -11.65 6.33 6.79
C THR A 103 -10.83 7.50 6.25
N SER A 104 -11.48 8.46 5.59
CA SER A 104 -10.84 9.64 5.00
C SER A 104 -10.14 10.48 6.07
N ASN A 105 -10.78 10.70 7.21
CA ASN A 105 -10.22 11.48 8.32
C ASN A 105 -8.99 10.79 8.93
N ILE A 106 -9.05 9.47 9.12
CA ILE A 106 -7.91 8.68 9.60
C ILE A 106 -6.76 8.74 8.59
N LEU A 107 -7.03 8.49 7.31
CA LEU A 107 -6.02 8.50 6.26
C LEU A 107 -5.35 9.88 6.12
N LYS A 108 -6.11 10.98 6.19
CA LYS A 108 -5.56 12.35 6.19
C LYS A 108 -4.59 12.58 7.34
N SER A 109 -4.86 12.00 8.51
CA SER A 109 -3.97 12.09 9.68
C SER A 109 -2.74 11.19 9.56
N VAL A 110 -2.89 9.99 8.99
CA VAL A 110 -1.88 8.93 8.98
C VAL A 110 -0.91 9.02 7.80
N ILE A 111 -1.38 9.37 6.61
CA ILE A 111 -0.57 9.39 5.38
C ILE A 111 0.70 10.24 5.49
N PRO A 112 0.69 11.44 6.10
CA PRO A 112 1.91 12.22 6.27
C PRO A 112 3.00 11.47 7.06
N ASN A 113 2.61 10.74 8.12
CA ASN A 113 3.53 9.94 8.92
C ASN A 113 4.08 8.74 8.12
N LEU A 114 3.22 8.06 7.35
CA LEU A 114 3.64 6.98 6.46
C LEU A 114 4.65 7.45 5.42
N ILE A 115 4.42 8.60 4.79
CA ILE A 115 5.35 9.19 3.82
C ILE A 115 6.69 9.51 4.49
N SER A 116 6.67 10.09 5.69
CA SER A 116 7.87 10.40 6.47
C SER A 116 8.68 9.13 6.78
N MET A 117 8.02 8.09 7.29
CA MET A 117 8.66 6.81 7.60
C MET A 117 9.23 6.12 6.35
N THR A 118 8.49 6.11 5.25
CA THR A 118 8.96 5.55 3.98
C THR A 118 10.23 6.27 3.48
N ARG A 119 10.25 7.61 3.57
CA ARG A 119 11.42 8.41 3.19
C ARG A 119 12.61 8.14 4.11
N ALA A 120 12.38 8.05 5.41
CA ALA A 120 13.42 7.74 6.40
C ALA A 120 14.02 6.35 6.17
N ASP A 121 13.20 5.32 5.96
CA ASP A 121 13.65 3.95 5.65
C ASP A 121 14.51 3.93 4.38
N ARG A 122 14.06 4.61 3.31
CA ARG A 122 14.82 4.73 2.06
C ARG A 122 16.20 5.35 2.28
N ILE A 123 16.27 6.46 3.03
CA ILE A 123 17.54 7.14 3.34
C ILE A 123 18.47 6.19 4.11
N LEU A 124 17.97 5.54 5.16
CA LEU A 124 18.73 4.60 5.96
C LEU A 124 19.27 3.43 5.12
N LYS A 125 18.45 2.87 4.24
CA LYS A 125 18.86 1.78 3.34
C LYS A 125 19.94 2.21 2.36
N ASN A 126 19.81 3.40 1.78
CA ASN A 126 20.85 3.96 0.91
C ASN A 126 22.17 4.15 1.66
N GLN A 127 22.14 4.65 2.90
CA GLN A 127 23.33 4.78 3.74
C GLN A 127 23.98 3.42 4.03
N LYS A 128 23.19 2.40 4.38
CA LYS A 128 23.68 1.04 4.62
C LYS A 128 24.33 0.44 3.38
N ILE A 129 23.70 0.58 2.20
CA ILE A 129 24.27 0.10 0.93
C ILE A 129 25.58 0.82 0.61
N ALA A 130 25.62 2.15 0.77
CA ALA A 130 26.84 2.92 0.55
C ALA A 130 27.98 2.47 1.49
N PHE A 131 27.67 2.27 2.78
CA PHE A 131 28.63 1.75 3.75
C PHE A 131 29.17 0.37 3.36
N VAL A 132 28.30 -0.58 2.99
CA VAL A 132 28.71 -1.94 2.58
C VAL A 132 29.58 -1.90 1.33
N ARG A 133 29.24 -1.05 0.35
CA ARG A 133 30.05 -0.86 -0.86
C ARG A 133 31.45 -0.33 -0.53
N GLU A 134 31.54 0.67 0.33
CA GLU A 134 32.81 1.24 0.76
C GLU A 134 33.64 0.23 1.56
N ALA A 135 33.03 -0.49 2.50
CA ALA A 135 33.70 -1.54 3.26
C ALA A 135 34.24 -2.64 2.33
N THR A 136 33.43 -3.10 1.37
CA THR A 136 33.84 -4.09 0.36
C THR A 136 35.01 -3.59 -0.48
N HIS A 137 34.96 -2.32 -0.89
CA HIS A 137 36.01 -1.71 -1.68
C HIS A 137 37.33 -1.58 -0.91
N ARG A 138 37.28 -1.25 0.39
CA ARG A 138 38.46 -1.24 1.26
C ARG A 138 39.03 -2.64 1.49
N LEU A 139 38.18 -3.64 1.72
CA LEU A 139 38.61 -5.02 1.92
C LEU A 139 39.35 -5.57 0.70
N LYS A 140 38.88 -5.26 -0.52
CA LYS A 140 39.57 -5.64 -1.78
C LYS A 140 40.93 -4.95 -1.99
N ARG A 141 41.23 -3.90 -1.22
CA ARG A 141 42.51 -3.16 -1.29
C ARG A 141 43.48 -3.59 -0.19
N LEU A 142 43.08 -4.51 0.69
CA LEU A 142 43.99 -5.03 1.71
C LEU A 142 45.06 -5.91 1.03
N PRO A 143 46.34 -5.77 1.41
CA PRO A 143 47.42 -6.63 0.93
C PRO A 143 47.08 -8.10 1.23
N GLY A 144 47.24 -8.99 0.24
CA GLY A 144 46.91 -10.42 0.39
C GLY A 144 45.44 -10.79 0.13
N SER A 145 44.59 -9.85 -0.32
CA SER A 145 43.20 -10.12 -0.73
C SER A 145 43.04 -10.38 -2.24
N SER A 146 44.07 -10.12 -3.04
CA SER A 146 44.17 -10.61 -4.42
C SER A 146 44.75 -12.02 -4.40
N THR A 147 44.22 -12.92 -5.22
CA THR A 147 44.81 -14.26 -5.43
C THR A 147 46.23 -14.21 -6.02
N GLU A 148 46.67 -13.04 -6.49
CA GLU A 148 48.00 -12.80 -7.05
C GLU A 148 49.07 -12.55 -5.96
N ASP A 149 48.69 -11.97 -4.81
CA ASP A 149 49.60 -11.75 -3.67
C ASP A 149 49.91 -13.05 -2.89
N MET A 150 49.18 -14.14 -3.16
CA MET A 150 49.40 -15.47 -2.55
C MET A 150 50.47 -16.31 -3.25
N ILE A 151 51.15 -15.79 -4.28
CA ILE A 151 52.32 -16.46 -4.86
C ILE A 151 53.53 -16.17 -3.96
N VAL A 152 53.70 -17.01 -2.95
CA VAL A 152 54.97 -17.17 -2.25
C VAL A 152 55.97 -17.72 -3.28
N ASN A 153 56.84 -16.87 -3.81
CA ASN A 153 57.99 -17.32 -4.60
C ASN A 153 58.97 -18.04 -3.67
N ASP A 154 58.75 -19.33 -3.45
CA ASP A 154 59.71 -20.19 -2.78
C ASP A 154 60.91 -20.44 -3.71
N SER A 155 61.96 -19.63 -3.53
CA SER A 155 63.18 -19.69 -4.33
C SER A 155 64.22 -20.66 -3.72
N SER A 156 63.81 -21.59 -2.85
CA SER A 156 64.75 -22.39 -2.04
C SER A 156 64.92 -23.86 -2.47
N LEU A 157 64.74 -24.17 -3.76
CA LEU A 157 65.10 -25.48 -4.32
C LEU A 157 66.09 -25.34 -5.48
N HIS A 158 67.32 -24.94 -5.17
CA HIS A 158 68.50 -25.33 -5.94
C HIS A 158 69.22 -26.42 -5.14
N VAL A 159 68.94 -27.68 -5.46
CA VAL A 159 69.80 -28.80 -5.10
C VAL A 159 70.73 -28.98 -6.30
N GLU A 160 71.93 -28.42 -6.23
CA GLU A 160 73.01 -28.81 -7.15
C GLU A 160 73.36 -30.27 -6.88
N GLY A 161 73.20 -31.10 -7.91
CA GLY A 161 73.70 -32.46 -7.95
C GLY A 161 74.99 -32.53 -8.76
N VAL A 162 75.99 -33.16 -8.14
CA VAL A 162 77.27 -33.70 -8.65
C VAL A 162 78.40 -32.70 -8.90
#